data_AF-A0A7C4PKE6-F1
#
_entry.id   AF-A0A7C4PKE6-F1
#
_cell.length_a   1.000
_cell.length_b   1.000
_cell.length_c   1.000
_cell.angle_alpha   90.00
_cell.angle_beta   90.00
_cell.angle_gamma   90.00
#
_symmetry.space_group_name_H-M   'P 1'
#
loop_
_entity.id
_entity.type
_entity.pdbx_description
1 polymer ?
#
loop_
_entity_poly.entity_id
_entity_poly.type
_entity_poly.pdbx_seq_one_letter_code
_entity_poly.pdbx_strand_id
1 'polypeptide(L)'
;MDAIHSLEVVVNLWLQSLGTWLIVLARGFTFLGSEDFFFLIMPALYWCLDAGLGVRVALILTLSNGLNAVLKLAFHAPRPYWVDPQVRAFASEPSFGMPSGHAQNAVAVWGWLAGL
;
A
#
# COMPACT_ATOMS: atom_id res chain seq x y z
N MET A 1 -11.04 -5.11 19.28
CA MET A 1 -10.10 -4.28 18.49
C MET A 1 -8.75 -4.20 19.18
N ASP A 2 -8.71 -4.06 20.50
CA ASP A 2 -7.45 -3.96 21.27
C ASP A 2 -6.47 -5.12 21.04
N ALA A 3 -6.97 -6.36 20.98
CA ALA A 3 -6.13 -7.52 20.68
C ALA A 3 -5.48 -7.44 19.28
N ILE A 4 -6.19 -6.91 18.28
CA ILE A 4 -5.67 -6.74 16.91
C ILE A 4 -4.57 -5.68 16.92
N HIS A 5 -4.80 -4.53 17.56
CA HIS A 5 -3.78 -3.49 17.66
C HIS A 5 -2.56 -3.93 18.44
N SER A 6 -2.72 -4.71 19.52
CA SER A 6 -1.58 -5.29 20.24
C SER A 6 -0.76 -6.23 19.36
N LEU A 7 -1.42 -7.03 18.51
CA LEU A 7 -0.74 -7.91 17.57
C LEU A 7 0.00 -7.10 16.50
N GLU A 8 -0.64 -6.07 15.93
CA GLU A 8 -0.01 -5.16 14.98
C GLU A 8 1.25 -4.50 15.56
N VAL A 9 1.19 -4.02 16.79
CA VAL A 9 2.35 -3.43 17.49
C VAL A 9 3.46 -4.45 17.67
N VAL A 10 3.16 -5.65 18.20
CA VAL A 10 4.16 -6.71 18.40
C VAL A 10 4.83 -7.12 17.09
N VAL A 11 4.05 -7.31 16.02
CA VAL A 11 4.57 -7.66 14.70
C VAL A 11 5.45 -6.54 14.15
N ASN A 12 5.04 -5.28 14.28
CA ASN A 12 5.86 -4.15 13.85
C ASN A 12 7.18 -4.10 14.63
N LEU A 13 7.16 -4.16 15.96
CA LEU A 13 8.37 -4.13 16.76
C LEU A 13 9.31 -5.31 16.44
N TRP A 14 8.75 -6.50 16.24
CA TRP A 14 9.52 -7.67 15.80
C TRP A 14 10.21 -7.41 14.45
N LEU A 15 9.49 -6.92 13.43
CA LEU A 15 10.08 -6.55 12.14
C LEU A 15 11.15 -5.46 12.28
N GLN A 16 10.91 -4.45 13.13
CA GLN A 16 11.85 -3.36 13.38
C GLN A 16 13.12 -3.84 14.09
N SER A 17 13.06 -4.96 14.82
CA SER A 17 14.21 -5.56 15.50
C SER A 17 15.16 -6.34 14.56
N LEU A 18 14.73 -6.69 13.34
CA LEU A 18 15.52 -7.46 12.37
C LEU A 18 16.66 -6.66 11.71
N GLY A 19 16.73 -5.35 11.98
CA GLY A 19 17.79 -4.45 11.52
C GLY A 19 17.37 -3.51 10.40
N THR A 20 18.16 -2.45 10.20
CA THR A 20 17.83 -1.35 9.29
C THR A 20 17.99 -1.69 7.81
N TRP A 21 18.68 -2.78 7.47
CA TRP A 21 18.83 -3.25 6.08
C TRP A 21 17.48 -3.55 5.42
N LEU A 22 16.50 -4.02 6.22
CA LEU A 22 15.17 -4.34 5.75
C LEU A 22 14.41 -3.08 5.26
N ILE A 23 14.78 -1.89 5.75
CA ILE A 23 14.13 -0.63 5.36
C ILE A 23 14.31 -0.37 3.86
N VAL A 24 15.50 -0.65 3.32
CA VAL A 24 15.78 -0.42 1.89
C VAL A 24 14.93 -1.36 1.03
N LEU A 25 14.86 -2.64 1.40
CA LEU A 25 14.03 -3.61 0.70
C LEU A 25 12.54 -3.26 0.81
N ALA A 26 12.06 -2.94 2.02
CA ALA A 26 10.68 -2.58 2.27
C ALA A 26 10.26 -1.34 1.46
N ARG A 27 11.13 -0.33 1.34
CA ARG A 27 10.89 0.84 0.48
C ARG A 27 10.80 0.47 -0.99
N GLY A 28 11.68 -0.42 -1.47
CA GLY A 28 11.63 -0.93 -2.83
C GLY A 28 10.31 -1.63 -3.15
N PHE A 29 9.86 -2.55 -2.30
CA PHE A 29 8.58 -3.22 -2.48
C PHE A 29 7.38 -2.28 -2.34
N THR A 30 7.43 -1.34 -1.39
CA THR A 30 6.37 -0.33 -1.22
C THR A 30 6.23 0.54 -2.47
N PHE A 31 7.34 0.93 -3.08
CA PHE A 31 7.34 1.71 -4.32
C PHE A 31 6.58 1.00 -5.45
N LEU A 32 6.73 -0.32 -5.60
CA LEU A 32 5.98 -1.09 -6.63
C LEU A 32 4.46 -1.11 -6.43
N GLY A 33 3.97 -0.71 -5.26
CA GLY A 33 2.54 -0.55 -4.96
C GLY A 33 2.11 0.91 -4.83
N SER A 34 3.02 1.88 -5.02
CA SER A 34 2.72 3.29 -4.85
C SER A 34 2.11 3.91 -6.11
N GLU A 35 1.34 4.97 -5.90
CA GLU A 35 0.73 5.74 -6.99
C GLU A 35 1.81 6.34 -7.90
N ASP A 36 2.95 6.78 -7.34
CA ASP A 36 4.09 7.31 -8.10
C ASP A 36 4.62 6.31 -9.13
N PHE A 37 4.78 5.04 -8.73
CA PHE A 37 5.20 4.00 -9.66
C PHE A 37 4.16 3.79 -10.76
N PHE A 38 2.88 3.76 -10.39
CA PHE A 38 1.81 3.56 -11.36
C PHE A 38 1.65 4.74 -12.33
N PHE A 39 1.85 5.98 -11.88
CA PHE A 39 1.88 7.16 -12.74
C PHE A 39 3.06 7.14 -13.71
N LEU A 40 4.18 6.52 -13.34
CA LEU A 40 5.32 6.34 -14.23
C LEU A 40 5.06 5.25 -15.28
N ILE A 41 4.54 4.09 -14.88
CA ILE A 41 4.40 2.93 -15.77
C ILE A 41 3.16 3.00 -16.67
N MET A 42 2.07 3.61 -16.21
CA MET A 42 0.80 3.66 -16.95
C MET A 42 0.94 4.36 -18.31
N PRO A 43 1.64 5.50 -18.45
CA PRO A 43 1.97 6.07 -19.76
C PRO A 43 2.77 5.09 -20.63
N ALA A 44 3.80 4.45 -20.10
CA ALA A 44 4.59 3.50 -20.87
C ALA A 44 3.74 2.34 -21.40
N LEU A 45 2.81 1.81 -20.59
CA LEU A 45 1.85 0.80 -21.03
C LEU A 45 0.93 1.34 -22.14
N TYR A 46 0.37 2.53 -21.95
CA TYR A 46 -0.58 3.13 -22.88
C TYR A 46 0.04 3.46 -24.24
N TRP A 47 1.22 4.10 -24.26
CA TRP A 47 1.85 4.60 -25.48
C TRP A 47 2.75 3.57 -26.17
N CYS A 48 3.43 2.71 -25.41
CA CYS A 48 4.50 1.86 -25.96
C CYS A 48 4.10 0.39 -26.10
N LEU A 49 3.07 -0.09 -25.38
CA LEU A 49 2.67 -1.50 -25.40
C LEU A 49 1.27 -1.68 -25.99
N ASP A 50 0.25 -1.25 -25.26
CA ASP A 50 -1.15 -1.37 -25.65
C ASP A 50 -1.99 -0.34 -24.89
N ALA A 51 -2.68 0.52 -25.63
CA ALA A 51 -3.53 1.55 -25.06
C ALA A 51 -4.63 0.97 -24.15
N GLY A 52 -5.16 -0.21 -24.49
CA GLY A 52 -6.14 -0.92 -23.69
C GLY A 52 -5.59 -1.36 -22.32
N LEU A 53 -4.35 -1.86 -22.26
CA LEU A 53 -3.68 -2.20 -21.01
C LEU A 53 -3.51 -0.96 -20.12
N GLY A 54 -3.03 0.14 -20.68
CA GLY A 54 -2.89 1.41 -19.95
C GLY A 54 -4.22 1.88 -19.34
N VAL A 55 -5.30 1.86 -20.13
CA VAL A 55 -6.64 2.24 -19.67
C VAL A 55 -7.17 1.29 -18.58
N ARG A 56 -6.97 -0.02 -18.73
CA ARG A 56 -7.42 -1.01 -17.73
C ARG A 56 -6.71 -0.82 -16.40
N VAL A 57 -5.39 -0.61 -16.41
CA VAL A 57 -4.62 -0.31 -15.18
C VAL A 57 -5.12 0.97 -14.52
N ALA A 58 -5.39 2.03 -15.30
CA ALA A 58 -5.96 3.28 -14.79
C ALA A 58 -7.32 3.07 -14.10
N LEU A 59 -8.21 2.29 -14.72
CA LEU A 59 -9.53 1.97 -14.17
C LEU A 59 -9.41 1.16 -12.87
N ILE A 60 -8.55 0.13 -12.85
CA ILE A 60 -8.30 -0.69 -11.66
C ILE A 60 -7.83 0.19 -10.49
N LEU A 61 -6.86 1.06 -10.73
CA LEU A 61 -6.32 1.95 -9.70
C LEU A 61 -7.36 2.94 -9.19
N THR A 62 -8.15 3.53 -10.09
CA THR A 62 -9.20 4.50 -9.72
C THR A 62 -10.25 3.86 -8.82
N LEU A 63 -10.73 2.66 -9.20
CA LEU A 63 -11.71 1.91 -8.41
C LEU A 63 -11.11 1.43 -7.08
N SER A 64 -9.87 0.94 -7.11
CA SER A 64 -9.15 0.49 -5.91
C SER A 64 -8.98 1.64 -4.91
N ASN A 65 -8.47 2.80 -5.34
CA ASN A 65 -8.27 3.96 -4.49
C ASN A 65 -9.59 4.52 -3.95
N GLY A 66 -10.63 4.60 -4.78
CA GLY A 66 -11.96 5.02 -4.35
C GLY A 66 -12.53 4.11 -3.26
N LEU A 67 -12.48 2.80 -3.47
CA LEU A 67 -12.91 1.83 -2.47
C LEU A 67 -12.05 1.90 -1.20
N ASN A 68 -10.73 2.02 -1.34
CA ASN A 68 -9.81 2.14 -0.21
C ASN A 68 -10.14 3.35 0.67
N ALA A 69 -10.39 4.51 0.05
CA ALA A 69 -10.74 5.73 0.76
C ALA A 69 -12.05 5.57 1.55
N VAL A 70 -13.09 5.01 0.92
CA VAL A 70 -14.38 4.73 1.60
C VAL A 70 -14.19 3.77 2.76
N LEU A 71 -13.43 2.69 2.58
CA LEU A 71 -13.19 1.70 3.64
C LEU A 71 -12.36 2.28 4.79
N LYS A 72 -11.35 3.09 4.49
CA LYS A 72 -10.57 3.81 5.52
C LYS A 72 -11.47 4.69 6.38
N LEU A 73 -12.37 5.43 5.74
CA LEU A 73 -13.37 6.24 6.44
C LEU A 73 -14.46 5.39 7.12
N ALA A 74 -14.72 4.15 6.70
CA ALA A 74 -15.67 3.30 7.41
C ALA A 74 -15.06 2.74 8.71
N PHE A 75 -13.82 2.23 8.62
CA PHE A 75 -13.17 1.55 9.74
C PHE A 75 -12.51 2.49 10.74
N HIS A 76 -12.05 3.67 10.30
CA HIS A 76 -11.35 4.66 11.14
C HIS A 76 -10.18 4.06 11.96
N ALA A 77 -9.55 2.99 11.45
CA ALA A 77 -8.58 2.24 12.24
C ALA A 77 -7.29 3.08 12.42
N PRO A 78 -6.78 3.21 13.67
CA PRO A 78 -5.56 3.95 13.93
C PRO A 78 -4.35 3.23 13.32
N ARG A 79 -3.29 3.98 13.01
CA ARG A 79 -2.01 3.38 12.61
C ARG A 79 -1.25 2.87 13.83
N PRO A 80 -0.41 1.83 13.71
CA PRO A 80 0.32 1.28 14.86
C PRO A 80 1.13 2.33 15.64
N TYR A 81 1.80 3.26 14.94
CA TYR A 81 2.57 4.34 15.55
C TYR A 81 1.72 5.48 16.16
N TRP A 82 0.39 5.45 15.99
CA TRP A 82 -0.53 6.34 16.73
C TRP A 82 -0.94 5.73 18.08
N VAL A 83 -0.87 4.41 18.20
CA VAL A 83 -1.30 3.66 19.38
C VAL A 83 -0.13 3.43 20.33
N ASP A 84 1.05 3.11 19.81
CA ASP A 84 2.25 2.84 20.62
C ASP A 84 3.46 3.67 20.12
N PRO A 85 4.04 4.54 20.98
CA PRO A 85 5.17 5.39 20.60
C PRO A 85 6.48 4.62 20.37
N GLN A 86 6.57 3.35 20.79
CA GLN A 86 7.72 2.49 20.51
C GLN A 86 7.80 2.11 19.02
N VAL A 87 6.67 2.09 18.31
CA VAL A 87 6.64 1.78 16.87
C VAL A 87 7.14 2.98 16.07
N ARG A 88 8.32 2.83 15.44
CA ARG A 88 8.90 3.91 14.63
C ARG A 88 8.17 4.04 13.29
N ALA A 89 7.71 5.24 12.97
CA ALA A 89 7.14 5.56 11.65
C ALA A 89 8.26 5.83 10.62
N PHE A 90 8.69 4.80 9.87
CA PHE A 90 9.66 4.96 8.79
C PHE A 90 9.11 5.67 7.53
N ALA A 91 7.79 5.72 7.41
CA ALA A 91 7.01 6.52 6.47
C ALA A 91 5.74 6.99 7.19
N SER A 92 5.30 8.23 6.94
CA SER A 92 4.08 8.79 7.50
C SER A 92 3.05 9.01 6.41
N GLU A 93 1.79 8.80 6.78
CA GLU A 93 0.64 8.91 5.88
C GLU A 93 -0.48 9.66 6.60
N PRO A 94 -1.17 10.61 5.94
CA PRO A 94 -2.17 11.46 6.57
C PRO A 94 -3.55 10.81 6.75
N SER A 95 -3.72 9.54 6.35
CA SER A 95 -5.00 8.82 6.35
C SER A 95 -5.05 7.69 7.40
N PHE A 96 -6.22 7.09 7.66
CA PHE A 96 -6.38 5.90 8.51
C PHE A 96 -5.55 4.69 8.04
N GLY A 97 -5.28 3.75 8.95
CA GLY A 97 -4.38 2.62 8.73
C GLY A 97 -4.99 1.50 7.89
N MET A 98 -6.22 1.07 8.20
CA MET A 98 -6.87 -0.06 7.53
C MET A 98 -7.93 0.42 6.52
N PRO A 99 -7.99 -0.15 5.30
CA PRO A 99 -7.04 -1.07 4.69
C PRO A 99 -5.83 -0.36 4.04
N SER A 100 -4.72 -1.08 3.84
CA SER A 100 -3.51 -0.52 3.21
C SER A 100 -3.70 -0.27 1.70
N GLY A 101 -3.58 0.98 1.28
CA GLY A 101 -3.71 1.38 -0.13
C GLY A 101 -2.61 0.80 -1.03
N HIS A 102 -1.34 0.90 -0.60
CA HIS A 102 -0.21 0.35 -1.35
C HIS A 102 -0.34 -1.16 -1.57
N ALA A 103 -0.74 -1.90 -0.52
CA ALA A 103 -0.94 -3.35 -0.63
C ALA A 103 -2.13 -3.69 -1.52
N GLN A 104 -3.24 -2.95 -1.40
CA GLN A 104 -4.43 -3.14 -2.22
C GLN A 104 -4.15 -2.87 -3.71
N ASN A 105 -3.47 -1.76 -4.03
CA ASN A 105 -3.10 -1.41 -5.40
C ASN A 105 -2.12 -2.43 -6.01
N ALA A 106 -1.12 -2.86 -5.23
CA ALA A 106 -0.20 -3.90 -5.67
C ALA A 106 -0.93 -5.20 -6.03
N VAL A 107 -1.81 -5.70 -5.17
CA VAL A 107 -2.57 -6.92 -5.46
C VAL A 107 -3.53 -6.73 -6.63
N ALA A 108 -4.24 -5.59 -6.68
CA ALA A 108 -5.23 -5.33 -7.73
C ALA A 108 -4.58 -5.24 -9.12
N VAL A 109 -3.46 -4.53 -9.25
CA VAL A 109 -2.79 -4.34 -10.55
C VAL A 109 -1.93 -5.54 -10.91
N TRP A 110 -1.00 -5.95 -10.04
CA TRP A 110 -0.09 -7.05 -10.36
C TRP A 110 -0.80 -8.40 -10.41
N GLY A 111 -1.77 -8.63 -9.54
CA GLY A 111 -2.59 -9.84 -9.57
C GLY A 111 -3.43 -9.93 -10.84
N TRP A 112 -3.97 -8.80 -11.32
CA TRP A 112 -4.67 -8.77 -12.60
C TRP A 112 -3.72 -8.99 -13.78
N LEU A 113 -2.57 -8.31 -13.80
CA LEU A 113 -1.56 -8.45 -14.86
C LEU A 113 -1.00 -9.88 -14.96
N ALA A 114 -0.81 -10.57 -13.83
CA ALA A 114 -0.34 -11.95 -13.81
C ALA A 114 -1.38 -12.96 -14.35
N GLY A 115 -2.65 -12.57 -14.43
CA GLY A 115 -3.74 -13.40 -14.97
C GLY A 115 -4.05 -13.16 -16.46
N LEU A 116 -3.33 -12.25 -17.12
CA LEU A 116 -3.38 -12.04 -18.57
C LEU A 116 -2.64 -13.15 -19.32
#